data_AF-A0A6M1YZD5-F1
#
_entry.id   AF-A0A6M1YZD5-F1
#
_cell.length_a   1.000
_cell.length_b   1.000
_cell.length_c   1.000
_cell.angle_alpha   90.00
_cell.angle_beta   90.00
_cell.angle_gamma   90.00
#
_symmetry.space_group_name_H-M   'P 1'
#
loop_
_entity.id
_entity.type
_entity.pdbx_description
1 polymer ?
#
loop_
_entity_poly.entity_id
_entity_poly.type
_entity_poly.pdbx_seq_one_letter_code
_entity_poly.pdbx_strand_id
1 'polypeptide(L)'
;MRIKIDLSLCPYSHLSGICCLIPFTSWEAQIFPAKIFFHNLSGKESWEQSLPIEGPIRGFTVILDLERSRIAVSGRGKRGFFRFFLSHEGIAFAKGGEITLPFSKSESFPKVRERLSLGIHKKQDWELVCRRGLMSEVFPFWIALAQQVPHSSVPKTPVGNFSLLSHEVEKGNVVSHFQTLFQTGFVGILSPRILDETYQGILADEEVPAGVSPLGIIHEGARQIRALFFRETGGQIALLSALPKEFHAGRYVHLQSSFGDQFDIEWSKKEIKKVVITPGSTRDLLLSLQRGIRSFRVRKSPRQKGERVSRDTPLSLREGEKLYLDRFQH
;
A
#
# COMPACT_ATOMS: atom_id res chain seq x y z
N MET A 1 -16.40 20.16 5.82
CA MET A 1 -16.55 18.73 5.48
C MET A 1 -15.28 18.02 5.93
N ARG A 2 -15.38 16.93 6.71
CA ARG A 2 -14.21 16.14 7.17
C ARG A 2 -14.17 14.88 6.33
N ILE A 3 -13.09 14.66 5.57
CA ILE A 3 -12.94 13.42 4.79
C ILE A 3 -12.67 12.27 5.78
N LYS A 4 -13.63 11.36 5.91
CA LYS A 4 -13.46 10.13 6.69
C LYS A 4 -12.75 9.08 5.84
N ILE A 5 -11.92 8.27 6.49
CA ILE A 5 -11.36 7.07 5.85
C ILE A 5 -12.26 5.91 6.24
N ASP A 6 -13.28 5.67 5.42
CA ASP A 6 -14.26 4.58 5.65
C ASP A 6 -13.99 3.36 4.76
N LEU A 7 -12.93 3.39 3.94
CA LEU A 7 -12.56 2.32 3.01
C LEU A 7 -11.81 1.20 3.76
N SER A 8 -12.46 0.09 4.12
CA SER A 8 -11.77 -1.11 4.61
C SER A 8 -10.90 -1.72 3.50
N LEU A 9 -9.61 -1.94 3.74
CA LEU A 9 -8.70 -2.42 2.70
C LEU A 9 -8.79 -3.95 2.51
N CYS A 10 -9.84 -4.40 1.82
CA CYS A 10 -10.18 -5.81 1.61
C CYS A 10 -10.46 -6.10 0.13
N PRO A 11 -9.48 -5.97 -0.78
CA PRO A 11 -9.66 -6.30 -2.18
C PRO A 11 -9.99 -7.79 -2.32
N TYR A 12 -10.85 -8.10 -3.28
CA TYR A 12 -11.35 -9.45 -3.48
C TYR A 12 -11.41 -9.84 -4.94
N SER A 13 -11.38 -11.14 -5.19
CA SER A 13 -11.45 -11.76 -6.50
C SER A 13 -12.41 -12.94 -6.46
N HIS A 14 -13.08 -13.19 -7.58
CA HIS A 14 -13.91 -14.39 -7.79
C HIS A 14 -13.22 -15.45 -8.67
N LEU A 15 -12.01 -15.16 -9.16
CA LEU A 15 -11.28 -16.05 -10.06
C LEU A 15 -10.61 -17.18 -9.30
N SER A 16 -10.70 -18.39 -9.87
CA SER A 16 -9.88 -19.52 -9.44
C SER A 16 -8.45 -19.34 -9.91
N GLY A 17 -7.48 -19.68 -9.06
CA GLY A 17 -6.06 -19.54 -9.36
C GLY A 17 -5.54 -18.11 -9.20
N ILE A 18 -6.26 -17.25 -8.48
CA ILE A 18 -5.80 -15.89 -8.19
C ILE A 18 -4.59 -15.92 -7.26
N CYS A 19 -3.58 -15.11 -7.56
CA CYS A 19 -2.39 -14.94 -6.73
C CYS A 19 -2.60 -13.82 -5.69
N CYS A 20 -2.13 -14.03 -4.47
CA CYS A 20 -2.11 -13.05 -3.38
C CYS A 20 -0.85 -13.24 -2.54
N LEU A 21 -0.23 -12.16 -2.10
CA LEU A 21 0.82 -12.24 -1.07
C LEU A 21 0.22 -12.60 0.29
N ILE A 22 0.88 -13.48 1.02
CA ILE A 22 0.53 -13.80 2.40
C ILE A 22 1.17 -12.75 3.31
N PRO A 23 0.37 -11.94 4.02
CA PRO A 23 0.90 -10.90 4.90
C PRO A 23 1.89 -11.46 5.92
N PHE A 24 2.96 -10.69 6.12
CA PHE A 24 4.11 -10.91 6.97
C PHE A 24 5.11 -11.98 6.52
N THR A 25 5.00 -12.45 5.28
CA THR A 25 5.88 -13.48 4.72
C THR A 25 6.37 -13.08 3.33
N SER A 26 7.39 -13.77 2.83
CA SER A 26 7.83 -13.66 1.43
C SER A 26 7.03 -14.56 0.48
N TRP A 27 5.96 -15.19 0.95
CA TRP A 27 5.23 -16.20 0.21
C TRP A 27 4.03 -15.61 -0.53
N GLU A 28 3.91 -15.98 -1.79
CA GLU A 28 2.71 -15.84 -2.59
C GLU A 28 1.88 -17.13 -2.47
N ALA A 29 0.56 -16.98 -2.40
CA ALA A 29 -0.39 -18.07 -2.56
C ALA A 29 -1.18 -17.91 -3.86
N GLN A 30 -1.13 -18.94 -4.72
CA GLN A 30 -2.03 -19.11 -5.84
C GLN A 30 -3.20 -20.02 -5.42
N ILE A 31 -4.40 -19.44 -5.36
CA ILE A 31 -5.51 -20.05 -4.62
C ILE A 31 -6.57 -20.60 -5.58
N PHE A 32 -6.72 -21.92 -5.58
CA PHE A 32 -7.82 -22.64 -6.22
C PHE A 32 -8.80 -23.13 -5.14
N PRO A 33 -10.05 -23.48 -5.51
CA PRO A 33 -11.04 -23.90 -4.52
C PRO A 33 -10.67 -25.12 -3.66
N ALA A 34 -9.90 -26.07 -4.21
CA ALA A 34 -9.52 -27.30 -3.52
C ALA A 34 -7.99 -27.48 -3.39
N LYS A 35 -7.19 -26.50 -3.84
CA LYS A 35 -5.73 -26.57 -3.81
C LYS A 35 -5.13 -25.18 -3.68
N ILE A 36 -4.01 -25.06 -2.98
CA ILE A 36 -3.23 -23.82 -2.92
C ILE A 36 -1.78 -24.16 -3.28
N PHE A 37 -1.21 -23.39 -4.20
CA PHE A 37 0.23 -23.40 -4.46
C PHE A 37 0.88 -22.22 -3.77
N PHE A 38 2.04 -22.45 -3.19
CA PHE A 38 2.81 -21.47 -2.44
C PHE A 38 4.16 -21.30 -3.12
N HIS A 39 4.54 -20.06 -3.38
CA HIS A 39 5.80 -19.71 -4.01
C HIS A 39 6.56 -18.71 -3.14
N ASN A 40 7.79 -19.03 -2.75
CA ASN A 40 8.62 -18.11 -1.99
C ASN A 40 9.26 -17.09 -2.94
N LEU A 41 8.83 -15.83 -2.86
CA LEU A 41 9.34 -14.75 -3.70
C LEU A 41 10.73 -14.25 -3.29
N SER A 42 11.28 -14.71 -2.16
CA SER A 42 12.67 -14.42 -1.77
C SER A 42 13.62 -15.58 -2.09
N GLY A 43 13.10 -16.70 -2.61
CA GLY A 43 13.86 -17.92 -2.85
C GLY A 43 13.35 -18.68 -4.06
N LYS A 44 13.64 -19.98 -4.10
CA LYS A 44 13.15 -20.91 -5.15
C LYS A 44 12.20 -21.96 -4.59
N GLU A 45 11.84 -21.85 -3.31
CA GLU A 45 11.01 -22.82 -2.62
C GLU A 45 9.57 -22.72 -3.12
N SER A 46 8.96 -23.88 -3.33
CA SER A 46 7.55 -23.99 -3.67
C SER A 46 6.93 -25.11 -2.87
N TRP A 47 5.67 -24.95 -2.51
CA TRP A 47 4.94 -25.93 -1.73
C TRP A 47 3.47 -25.98 -2.18
N GLU A 48 2.80 -27.11 -1.98
CA GLU A 48 1.39 -27.26 -2.34
C GLU A 48 0.57 -27.86 -1.19
N GLN A 49 -0.67 -27.37 -1.05
CA GLN A 49 -1.63 -27.88 -0.08
C GLN A 49 -2.94 -28.26 -0.76
N SER A 50 -3.34 -29.52 -0.58
CA SER A 50 -4.68 -29.96 -0.93
C SER A 50 -5.67 -29.62 0.18
N LEU A 51 -6.85 -29.11 -0.17
CA LEU A 51 -7.89 -28.76 0.79
C LEU A 51 -9.00 -29.82 0.76
N PRO A 52 -9.62 -30.16 1.91
CA PRO A 52 -10.71 -31.13 1.98
C PRO A 52 -12.05 -30.53 1.47
N ILE A 53 -12.05 -30.04 0.23
CA ILE A 53 -13.17 -29.33 -0.40
C ILE A 53 -13.60 -30.09 -1.65
N GLU A 54 -14.87 -30.49 -1.72
CA GLU A 54 -15.45 -31.23 -2.85
C GLU A 54 -16.31 -30.33 -3.75
N GLY A 55 -16.05 -30.41 -5.05
CA GLY A 55 -16.78 -29.67 -6.09
C GLY A 55 -18.13 -30.30 -6.50
N PRO A 56 -18.86 -29.64 -7.43
CA PRO A 56 -18.53 -28.35 -8.05
C PRO A 56 -18.67 -27.18 -7.06
N ILE A 57 -17.81 -26.16 -7.21
CA ILE A 57 -17.78 -25.00 -6.30
C ILE A 57 -18.52 -23.81 -6.92
N ARG A 58 -19.40 -23.18 -6.13
CA ARG A 58 -20.15 -21.96 -6.51
C ARG A 58 -19.81 -20.81 -5.57
N GLY A 59 -19.78 -19.60 -6.11
CA GLY A 59 -19.53 -18.38 -5.34
C GLY A 59 -18.14 -18.34 -4.70
N PHE A 60 -17.13 -18.90 -5.38
CA PHE A 60 -15.74 -18.83 -4.92
C PHE A 60 -15.29 -17.37 -4.79
N THR A 61 -14.70 -17.03 -3.65
CA THR A 61 -14.22 -15.68 -3.37
C THR A 61 -12.94 -15.75 -2.56
N VAL A 62 -11.93 -15.00 -2.99
CA VAL A 62 -10.68 -14.76 -2.26
C VAL A 62 -10.64 -13.29 -1.87
N ILE A 63 -10.38 -13.00 -0.60
CA ILE A 63 -10.29 -11.63 -0.07
C ILE A 63 -8.93 -11.48 0.61
N LEU A 64 -8.11 -10.54 0.15
CA LEU A 64 -6.91 -10.14 0.88
C LEU A 64 -7.31 -9.09 1.92
N ASP A 65 -7.48 -9.50 3.17
CA ASP A 65 -7.87 -8.62 4.27
C ASP A 65 -6.62 -7.96 4.87
N LEU A 66 -6.23 -6.80 4.33
CA LEU A 66 -5.04 -6.05 4.78
C LEU A 66 -5.23 -5.40 6.16
N GLU A 67 -6.47 -5.27 6.64
CA GLU A 67 -6.75 -4.80 7.99
C GLU A 67 -6.40 -5.86 9.03
N ARG A 68 -6.76 -7.12 8.73
CA ARG A 68 -6.49 -8.27 9.62
C ARG A 68 -5.25 -9.06 9.22
N SER A 69 -4.52 -8.62 8.20
CA SER A 69 -3.27 -9.23 7.71
C SER A 69 -3.43 -10.73 7.39
N ARG A 70 -4.48 -11.07 6.64
CA ARG A 70 -4.79 -12.46 6.27
C ARG A 70 -5.53 -12.54 4.94
N ILE A 71 -5.58 -13.72 4.35
CA ILE A 71 -6.40 -14.00 3.19
C ILE A 71 -7.62 -14.81 3.65
N ALA A 72 -8.83 -14.39 3.30
CA ALA A 72 -10.05 -15.13 3.55
C ALA A 72 -10.56 -15.75 2.25
N VAL A 73 -10.85 -17.05 2.28
CA VAL A 73 -11.37 -17.78 1.12
C VAL A 73 -12.70 -18.40 1.49
N SER A 74 -13.69 -18.29 0.59
CA SER A 74 -15.02 -18.85 0.82
C SER A 74 -15.67 -19.33 -0.48
N GLY A 75 -16.68 -20.19 -0.31
CA GLY A 75 -17.50 -20.70 -1.41
C GLY A 75 -18.51 -21.73 -0.93
N ARG A 76 -19.26 -22.30 -1.86
CA ARG A 76 -20.20 -23.40 -1.59
C ARG A 76 -19.85 -24.60 -2.47
N GLY A 77 -19.46 -25.70 -1.83
CA GLY A 77 -19.22 -26.98 -2.49
C GLY A 77 -20.31 -28.00 -2.20
N LYS A 78 -20.04 -29.27 -2.51
CA LYS A 78 -20.99 -30.39 -2.33
C LYS A 78 -21.43 -30.55 -0.86
N ARG A 79 -20.49 -30.37 0.08
CA ARG A 79 -20.74 -30.45 1.54
C ARG A 79 -21.27 -29.13 2.14
N GLY A 80 -21.70 -28.18 1.31
CA GLY A 80 -22.23 -26.89 1.73
C GLY A 80 -21.19 -25.77 1.74
N PHE A 81 -21.44 -24.74 2.55
CA PHE A 81 -20.56 -23.56 2.66
C PHE A 81 -19.26 -23.91 3.37
N PHE A 82 -18.14 -23.46 2.79
CA PHE A 82 -16.82 -23.49 3.41
C PHE A 82 -16.24 -22.08 3.51
N ARG A 83 -15.41 -21.89 4.54
CA ARG A 83 -14.59 -20.69 4.71
C ARG A 83 -13.32 -21.08 5.45
N PHE A 84 -12.19 -20.57 5.00
CA PHE A 84 -10.93 -20.66 5.71
C PHE A 84 -10.17 -19.34 5.64
N PHE A 85 -9.19 -19.20 6.51
CA PHE A 85 -8.29 -18.06 6.59
C PHE A 85 -6.86 -18.56 6.44
N LEU A 86 -6.09 -17.90 5.58
CA LEU A 86 -4.68 -18.14 5.37
C LEU A 86 -3.89 -16.97 5.96
N SER A 87 -2.91 -17.27 6.80
CA SER A 87 -1.98 -16.31 7.40
C SER A 87 -0.59 -16.94 7.51
N HIS A 88 0.36 -16.19 8.08
CA HIS A 88 1.69 -16.70 8.43
C HIS A 88 1.68 -17.83 9.48
N GLU A 89 0.57 -18.05 10.19
CA GLU A 89 0.43 -19.13 11.17
C GLU A 89 -0.08 -20.43 10.51
N GLY A 90 -0.74 -20.30 9.36
CA GLY A 90 -1.19 -21.41 8.55
C GLY A 90 -2.57 -21.21 7.95
N ILE A 91 -3.28 -22.33 7.72
CA ILE A 91 -4.68 -22.34 7.24
C ILE A 91 -5.60 -22.71 8.39
N ALA A 92 -6.53 -21.83 8.76
CA ALA A 92 -7.55 -22.08 9.76
C ALA A 92 -8.95 -22.15 9.13
N PHE A 93 -9.66 -23.26 9.33
CA PHE A 93 -11.02 -23.44 8.83
C PHE A 93 -12.05 -22.88 9.80
N ALA A 94 -13.08 -22.20 9.29
CA ALA A 94 -14.11 -21.58 10.13
C ALA A 94 -14.96 -22.58 10.94
N LYS A 95 -14.98 -23.86 10.54
CA LYS A 95 -15.69 -24.94 11.23
C LYS A 95 -14.76 -25.82 12.10
N GLY A 96 -13.55 -25.34 12.38
CA GLY A 96 -12.51 -26.10 13.07
C GLY A 96 -11.60 -26.86 12.11
N GLY A 97 -10.37 -27.12 12.55
CA GLY A 97 -9.29 -27.67 11.74
C GLY A 97 -8.27 -26.61 11.36
N GLU A 98 -7.00 -26.94 11.55
CA GLU A 98 -5.87 -26.09 11.20
C GLU A 98 -4.84 -26.91 10.43
N ILE A 99 -4.22 -26.28 9.44
CA ILE A 99 -3.08 -26.83 8.71
C ILE A 99 -1.91 -25.89 8.97
N THR A 100 -0.93 -26.36 9.72
CA THR A 100 0.33 -25.64 9.92
C THR A 100 1.11 -25.63 8.62
N LEU A 101 1.64 -24.46 8.27
CA LEU A 101 2.40 -24.26 7.04
C LEU A 101 3.89 -24.15 7.38
N PRO A 102 4.79 -24.55 6.47
CA PRO A 102 6.23 -24.58 6.76
C PRO A 102 6.89 -23.19 6.77
N PHE A 103 6.11 -22.11 6.69
CA PHE A 103 6.62 -20.75 6.64
C PHE A 103 6.37 -20.01 7.94
N SER A 104 7.35 -19.18 8.31
CA SER A 104 7.31 -18.36 9.52
C SER A 104 7.12 -16.90 9.18
N LYS A 105 6.62 -16.15 10.16
CA LYS A 105 6.58 -14.69 10.09
C LYS A 105 7.99 -14.14 9.91
N SER A 106 8.16 -13.18 9.01
CA SER A 106 9.40 -12.40 8.96
C SER A 106 9.54 -11.53 10.20
N GLU A 107 10.77 -11.27 10.59
CA GLU A 107 11.06 -10.34 11.68
C GLU A 107 10.93 -8.90 11.17
N SER A 108 10.50 -8.01 12.07
CA SER A 108 10.30 -6.56 11.85
C SER A 108 9.16 -6.14 10.90
N PHE A 109 8.11 -5.58 11.49
CA PHE A 109 7.03 -4.87 10.79
C PHE A 109 6.62 -3.63 11.59
N PRO A 110 6.15 -2.57 10.92
CA PRO A 110 5.73 -1.35 11.62
C PRO A 110 4.55 -1.65 12.56
N LYS A 111 4.65 -1.17 13.80
CA LYS A 111 3.57 -1.27 14.81
C LYS A 111 2.36 -0.42 14.43
N VAL A 112 2.60 0.74 13.84
CA VAL A 112 1.58 1.67 13.36
C VAL A 112 1.68 1.71 11.85
N ARG A 113 0.56 1.47 11.16
CA ARG A 113 0.52 1.44 9.70
C ARG A 113 -0.01 2.75 9.14
N GLU A 114 0.74 3.30 8.19
CA GLU A 114 0.29 4.42 7.38
C GLU A 114 -0.91 3.99 6.53
N ARG A 115 -1.87 4.90 6.35
CA ARG A 115 -3.10 4.62 5.59
C ARG A 115 -3.43 5.74 4.64
N LEU A 116 -3.46 5.41 3.36
CA LEU A 116 -3.83 6.31 2.27
C LEU A 116 -5.28 6.10 1.85
N SER A 117 -6.00 7.19 1.61
CA SER A 117 -7.31 7.21 0.98
C SER A 117 -7.35 8.30 -0.08
N LEU A 118 -7.81 7.97 -1.27
CA LEU A 118 -7.90 8.87 -2.42
C LEU A 118 -9.37 9.18 -2.81
N GLY A 119 -10.27 9.08 -1.82
CA GLY A 119 -11.69 9.44 -1.98
C GLY A 119 -12.49 8.50 -2.88
N ILE A 120 -12.00 7.29 -3.15
CA ILE A 120 -12.72 6.28 -3.93
C ILE A 120 -13.51 5.36 -3.01
N HIS A 121 -14.80 5.19 -3.31
CA HIS A 121 -15.75 4.34 -2.58
C HIS A 121 -16.31 3.20 -3.44
N LYS A 122 -15.66 2.89 -4.57
CA LYS A 122 -16.06 1.79 -5.44
C LYS A 122 -15.82 0.43 -4.79
N LYS A 123 -16.50 -0.60 -5.29
CA LYS A 123 -16.24 -2.00 -4.91
C LYS A 123 -14.79 -2.37 -5.24
N GLN A 124 -14.18 -3.13 -4.34
CA GLN A 124 -12.79 -3.60 -4.43
C GLN A 124 -12.69 -4.96 -5.13
N ASP A 125 -13.60 -5.18 -6.08
CA ASP A 125 -13.54 -6.29 -7.03
C ASP A 125 -12.30 -6.10 -7.89
N TRP A 126 -11.31 -6.97 -7.71
CA TRP A 126 -9.98 -6.74 -8.20
C TRP A 126 -9.89 -6.84 -9.71
N GLU A 127 -10.71 -7.71 -10.33
CA GLU A 127 -10.86 -7.78 -11.78
C GLU A 127 -11.36 -6.45 -12.35
N LEU A 128 -12.36 -5.84 -11.70
CA LEU A 128 -12.85 -4.53 -12.10
C LEU A 128 -11.85 -3.40 -11.81
N VAL A 129 -11.07 -3.47 -10.72
CA VAL A 129 -9.98 -2.52 -10.43
C VAL A 129 -8.93 -2.58 -11.52
N CYS A 130 -8.46 -3.78 -11.89
CA CYS A 130 -7.51 -4.00 -12.97
C CYS A 130 -8.02 -3.46 -14.31
N ARG A 131 -9.26 -3.76 -14.69
CA ARG A 131 -9.87 -3.25 -15.94
C ARG A 131 -9.98 -1.73 -15.98
N ARG A 132 -10.25 -1.08 -14.84
CA ARG A 132 -10.32 0.38 -14.76
C ARG A 132 -8.95 1.04 -14.81
N GLY A 133 -7.90 0.38 -14.30
CA GLY A 133 -6.53 0.88 -14.31
C GLY A 133 -6.34 2.20 -13.55
N LEU A 134 -7.23 2.54 -12.62
CA LEU A 134 -7.18 3.81 -11.89
C LEU A 134 -6.25 3.70 -10.69
N MET A 135 -5.13 4.41 -10.70
CA MET A 135 -4.15 4.37 -9.60
C MET A 135 -4.70 4.89 -8.27
N SER A 136 -5.76 5.71 -8.31
CA SER A 136 -6.50 6.09 -7.10
C SER A 136 -7.17 4.91 -6.39
N GLU A 137 -7.43 3.83 -7.11
CA GLU A 137 -7.96 2.56 -6.60
C GLU A 137 -6.85 1.57 -6.24
N VAL A 138 -5.61 1.76 -6.69
CA VAL A 138 -4.51 0.80 -6.48
C VAL A 138 -3.59 1.24 -5.34
N PHE A 139 -3.19 2.51 -5.32
CA PHE A 139 -2.18 3.04 -4.37
C PHE A 139 -2.51 2.78 -2.89
N PRO A 140 -3.77 2.91 -2.41
CA PRO A 140 -4.10 2.57 -1.04
C PRO A 140 -3.72 1.14 -0.63
N PHE A 141 -3.96 0.17 -1.52
CA PHE A 141 -3.66 -1.24 -1.27
C PHE A 141 -2.17 -1.52 -1.38
N TRP A 142 -1.50 -0.90 -2.35
CA TRP A 142 -0.05 -1.03 -2.52
C TRP A 142 0.71 -0.52 -1.28
N ILE A 143 0.41 0.69 -0.81
CA ILE A 143 1.00 1.25 0.43
C ILE A 143 0.73 0.34 1.64
N ALA A 144 -0.50 -0.17 1.77
CA ALA A 144 -0.85 -1.03 2.90
C ALA A 144 -0.18 -2.40 2.85
N LEU A 145 0.01 -2.97 1.66
CA LEU A 145 0.67 -4.25 1.45
C LEU A 145 2.18 -4.16 1.66
N ALA A 146 2.83 -3.07 1.22
CA ALA A 146 4.26 -2.85 1.42
C ALA A 146 4.67 -2.88 2.91
N GLN A 147 3.80 -2.38 3.78
CA GLN A 147 4.01 -2.40 5.24
C GLN A 147 3.78 -3.80 5.88
N GLN A 148 3.40 -4.79 5.08
CA GLN A 148 3.05 -6.14 5.50
C GLN A 148 3.87 -7.20 4.77
N VAL A 149 4.87 -6.84 3.96
CA VAL A 149 5.76 -7.83 3.32
C VAL A 149 7.21 -7.57 3.74
N PRO A 150 8.05 -8.62 3.84
CA PRO A 150 9.45 -8.46 4.23
C PRO A 150 10.16 -7.46 3.33
N HIS A 151 11.04 -6.65 3.93
CA HIS A 151 11.83 -5.71 3.14
C HIS A 151 12.72 -6.45 2.14
N SER A 152 12.78 -5.95 0.92
CA SER A 152 13.65 -6.46 -0.13
C SER A 152 14.31 -5.31 -0.87
N SER A 153 15.61 -5.43 -1.11
CA SER A 153 16.40 -4.41 -1.78
C SER A 153 16.10 -4.37 -3.28
N VAL A 154 16.08 -3.16 -3.84
CA VAL A 154 16.10 -2.95 -5.29
C VAL A 154 17.47 -3.39 -5.83
N PRO A 155 17.53 -4.12 -6.96
CA PRO A 155 18.81 -4.47 -7.58
C PRO A 155 19.56 -3.22 -8.03
N LYS A 156 20.90 -3.25 -7.94
CA LYS A 156 21.77 -2.12 -8.36
C LYS A 156 21.61 -1.80 -9.84
N THR A 157 21.50 -2.83 -10.66
CA THR A 157 21.19 -2.72 -12.08
C THR A 157 19.70 -3.02 -12.24
N PRO A 158 18.90 -2.09 -12.79
CA PRO A 158 17.50 -2.35 -13.05
C PRO A 158 17.33 -3.55 -13.99
N VAL A 159 16.44 -4.47 -13.64
CA VAL A 159 16.08 -5.67 -14.40
C VAL A 159 14.56 -5.81 -14.38
N GLY A 160 13.98 -6.10 -15.54
CA GLY A 160 12.55 -6.29 -15.73
C GLY A 160 11.77 -5.09 -15.24
N ASN A 161 10.71 -5.35 -14.49
CA ASN A 161 9.82 -4.34 -13.92
C ASN A 161 10.53 -3.39 -12.93
N PHE A 162 11.74 -3.69 -12.45
CA PHE A 162 12.53 -2.69 -11.70
C PHE A 162 12.99 -1.52 -12.58
N SER A 163 13.14 -1.71 -13.89
CA SER A 163 13.43 -0.63 -14.85
C SER A 163 12.29 0.38 -14.94
N LEU A 164 11.07 -0.03 -14.60
CA LEU A 164 9.92 0.85 -14.44
C LEU A 164 9.88 1.54 -13.08
N LEU A 165 10.92 1.43 -12.24
CA LEU A 165 11.05 2.17 -10.99
C LEU A 165 12.18 3.19 -11.02
N SER A 166 13.11 3.12 -11.97
CA SER A 166 14.34 3.94 -11.99
C SER A 166 14.17 5.38 -12.48
N HIS A 167 13.01 5.75 -13.02
CA HIS A 167 12.83 7.09 -13.57
C HIS A 167 12.43 8.06 -12.47
N GLU A 168 13.23 9.12 -12.25
CA GLU A 168 12.77 10.31 -11.53
C GLU A 168 11.53 10.82 -12.25
N VAL A 169 10.39 10.53 -11.65
CA VAL A 169 9.13 10.68 -12.35
C VAL A 169 8.87 12.17 -12.59
N GLU A 170 8.96 12.60 -13.85
CA GLU A 170 8.61 13.96 -14.23
C GLU A 170 7.18 14.26 -13.75
N LYS A 171 6.98 15.43 -13.13
CA LYS A 171 5.75 15.82 -12.44
C LYS A 171 4.47 15.72 -13.29
N GLY A 172 4.58 15.56 -14.61
CA GLY A 172 3.44 15.44 -15.53
C GLY A 172 2.93 14.03 -15.79
N ASN A 173 3.77 12.99 -15.65
CA ASN A 173 3.44 11.65 -16.18
C ASN A 173 3.46 10.52 -15.12
N VAL A 174 3.41 10.88 -13.84
CA VAL A 174 3.56 9.91 -12.74
C VAL A 174 2.55 8.80 -12.78
N VAL A 175 1.27 9.14 -12.99
CA VAL A 175 0.20 8.15 -12.91
C VAL A 175 0.29 7.12 -14.04
N SER A 176 0.64 7.54 -15.26
CA SER A 176 0.76 6.60 -16.39
C SER A 176 1.95 5.65 -16.24
N HIS A 177 3.04 6.15 -15.65
CA HIS A 177 4.21 5.34 -15.34
C HIS A 177 3.86 4.22 -14.34
N PHE A 178 3.15 4.57 -13.27
CA PHE A 178 2.61 3.57 -12.33
C PHE A 178 1.56 2.66 -12.95
N GLN A 179 0.74 3.13 -13.90
CA GLN A 179 -0.20 2.28 -14.63
C GLN A 179 0.55 1.21 -15.43
N THR A 180 1.62 1.59 -16.11
CA THR A 180 2.48 0.68 -16.88
C THR A 180 3.09 -0.37 -15.96
N LEU A 181 3.74 0.07 -14.87
CA LEU A 181 4.29 -0.85 -13.87
C LEU A 181 3.22 -1.72 -13.21
N PHE A 182 2.01 -1.20 -12.99
CA PHE A 182 0.92 -1.99 -12.42
C PHE A 182 0.48 -3.11 -13.37
N GLN A 183 0.44 -2.84 -14.67
CA GLN A 183 0.00 -3.80 -15.69
C GLN A 183 0.99 -4.96 -15.86
N THR A 184 2.29 -4.68 -15.85
CA THR A 184 3.33 -5.70 -16.10
C THR A 184 3.94 -6.26 -14.81
N GLY A 185 4.04 -5.43 -13.78
CA GLY A 185 4.70 -5.72 -12.51
C GLY A 185 3.88 -6.50 -11.51
N PHE A 186 2.59 -6.74 -11.79
CA PHE A 186 1.71 -7.42 -10.84
C PHE A 186 0.82 -8.48 -11.50
N VAL A 187 0.48 -9.49 -10.70
CA VAL A 187 -0.54 -10.52 -10.98
C VAL A 187 -1.46 -10.65 -9.79
N GLY A 188 -2.69 -11.12 -10.06
CA GLY A 188 -3.70 -11.29 -9.03
C GLY A 188 -3.86 -10.03 -8.19
N ILE A 189 -4.03 -10.19 -6.88
CA ILE A 189 -4.20 -9.07 -5.94
C ILE A 189 -2.82 -8.55 -5.48
N LEU A 190 -2.20 -7.73 -6.33
CA LEU A 190 -0.91 -7.07 -6.09
C LEU A 190 0.24 -8.02 -5.75
N SER A 191 0.25 -9.22 -6.33
CA SER A 191 1.44 -10.06 -6.23
C SER A 191 2.50 -9.62 -7.25
N PRO A 192 3.73 -9.30 -6.84
CA PRO A 192 4.70 -8.65 -7.71
C PRO A 192 5.45 -9.65 -8.58
N ARG A 193 5.86 -9.21 -9.77
CA ARG A 193 6.65 -10.01 -10.73
C ARG A 193 7.77 -9.18 -11.34
N ILE A 194 8.92 -9.82 -11.57
CA ILE A 194 10.06 -9.17 -12.23
C ILE A 194 9.83 -9.10 -13.74
N LEU A 195 9.26 -10.13 -14.35
CA LEU A 195 9.05 -10.23 -15.78
C LEU A 195 7.62 -9.88 -16.20
N ASP A 196 7.45 -9.41 -17.43
CA ASP A 196 6.14 -9.20 -18.06
C ASP A 196 5.59 -10.53 -18.60
N GLU A 197 5.11 -11.36 -17.68
CA GLU A 197 4.41 -12.62 -18.02
C GLU A 197 3.02 -12.39 -18.64
N THR A 198 2.59 -11.13 -18.76
CA THR A 198 1.37 -10.77 -19.50
C THR A 198 1.66 -10.41 -20.95
N TYR A 199 2.93 -10.43 -21.37
CA TYR A 199 3.38 -10.19 -22.73
C TYR A 199 2.77 -8.91 -23.33
N GLN A 200 2.72 -7.82 -22.54
CA GLN A 200 2.25 -6.51 -23.00
C GLN A 200 3.24 -5.86 -23.98
N GLY A 201 4.46 -6.40 -24.09
CA GLY A 201 5.49 -5.89 -24.99
C GLY A 201 6.11 -4.57 -24.53
N ILE A 202 6.03 -4.28 -23.22
CA ILE A 202 6.56 -3.06 -22.61
C ILE A 202 8.06 -3.18 -22.35
N LEU A 203 8.49 -4.35 -21.90
CA LEU A 203 9.89 -4.66 -21.59
C LEU A 203 10.36 -5.80 -22.49
N ALA A 204 11.66 -5.81 -22.79
CA ALA A 204 12.28 -6.93 -23.48
C ALA A 204 12.38 -8.15 -22.55
N ASP A 205 12.35 -9.34 -23.13
CA ASP A 205 12.65 -10.56 -22.39
C ASP A 205 14.12 -10.54 -21.96
N GLU A 206 14.36 -10.79 -20.68
CA GLU A 206 15.70 -10.81 -20.10
C GLU A 206 15.81 -11.85 -18.99
N GLU A 207 17.04 -12.30 -18.74
CA GLU A 207 17.31 -13.22 -17.65
C GLU A 207 17.32 -12.49 -16.30
N VAL A 208 16.58 -13.02 -15.32
CA VAL A 208 16.56 -12.47 -13.97
C VAL A 208 17.74 -13.01 -13.18
N PRO A 209 18.62 -12.13 -12.64
CA PRO A 209 19.73 -12.58 -11.81
C PRO A 209 19.25 -13.37 -10.59
N ALA A 210 20.00 -14.41 -10.21
CA ALA A 210 19.69 -15.21 -9.04
C ALA A 210 19.66 -14.35 -7.76
N GLY A 211 18.67 -14.58 -6.91
CA GLY A 211 18.53 -13.89 -5.63
C GLY A 211 17.82 -12.53 -5.70
N VAL A 212 17.41 -12.06 -6.89
CA VAL A 212 16.54 -10.88 -7.01
C VAL A 212 15.11 -11.27 -6.66
N SER A 213 14.53 -10.57 -5.68
CA SER A 213 13.16 -10.81 -5.23
C SER A 213 12.21 -9.75 -5.78
N PRO A 214 11.05 -10.11 -6.37
CA PRO A 214 10.06 -9.14 -6.83
C PRO A 214 9.45 -8.30 -5.69
N LEU A 215 9.60 -8.69 -4.42
CA LEU A 215 9.13 -7.89 -3.28
C LEU A 215 9.73 -6.49 -3.25
N GLY A 216 10.92 -6.29 -3.83
CA GLY A 216 11.52 -4.96 -3.96
C GLY A 216 10.66 -3.98 -4.76
N ILE A 217 9.87 -4.49 -5.73
CA ILE A 217 8.95 -3.66 -6.53
C ILE A 217 7.86 -3.06 -5.64
N ILE A 218 7.36 -3.84 -4.68
CA ILE A 218 6.33 -3.36 -3.75
C ILE A 218 6.88 -2.24 -2.87
N HIS A 219 8.06 -2.45 -2.27
CA HIS A 219 8.67 -1.47 -1.36
C HIS A 219 9.06 -0.18 -2.07
N GLU A 220 9.74 -0.31 -3.21
CA GLU A 220 10.20 0.85 -3.95
C GLU A 220 9.05 1.62 -4.59
N GLY A 221 8.06 0.92 -5.14
CA GLY A 221 6.83 1.54 -5.62
C GLY A 221 6.08 2.26 -4.50
N ALA A 222 5.94 1.64 -3.32
CA ALA A 222 5.33 2.28 -2.15
C ALA A 222 6.12 3.51 -1.68
N ARG A 223 7.46 3.45 -1.67
CA ARG A 223 8.32 4.58 -1.33
C ARG A 223 8.09 5.75 -2.29
N GLN A 224 8.01 5.49 -3.59
CA GLN A 224 7.75 6.51 -4.61
C GLN A 224 6.32 7.08 -4.52
N ILE A 225 5.31 6.23 -4.33
CA ILE A 225 3.92 6.65 -4.09
C ILE A 225 3.86 7.56 -2.87
N ARG A 226 4.49 7.16 -1.76
CA ARG A 226 4.56 7.94 -0.53
C ARG A 226 5.19 9.31 -0.77
N ALA A 227 6.28 9.37 -1.55
CA ALA A 227 6.98 10.60 -1.92
C ALA A 227 6.13 11.61 -2.72
N LEU A 228 4.99 11.20 -3.30
CA LEU A 228 4.03 12.11 -3.94
C LEU A 228 3.29 12.99 -2.91
N PHE A 229 3.08 12.45 -1.71
CA PHE A 229 2.30 13.09 -0.65
C PHE A 229 3.17 13.63 0.49
N PHE A 230 4.27 12.93 0.80
CA PHE A 230 5.14 13.21 1.92
C PHE A 230 6.59 12.86 1.55
N ARG A 231 7.47 13.87 1.53
CA ARG A 231 8.90 13.69 1.29
C ARG A 231 9.69 14.30 2.44
N GLU A 232 10.71 13.59 2.88
CA GLU A 232 11.63 14.06 3.91
C GLU A 232 13.03 14.20 3.31
N THR A 233 13.67 15.35 3.50
CA THR A 233 15.02 15.62 2.97
C THR A 233 15.73 16.59 3.90
N GLY A 234 16.86 16.16 4.48
CA GLY A 234 17.68 17.02 5.35
C GLY A 234 16.90 17.62 6.53
N GLY A 235 15.99 16.88 7.14
CA GLY A 235 15.15 17.35 8.26
C GLY A 235 13.97 18.25 7.87
N GLN A 236 13.84 18.61 6.59
CA GLN A 236 12.68 19.30 6.04
C GLN A 236 11.63 18.29 5.58
N ILE A 237 10.35 18.66 5.71
CA ILE A 237 9.22 17.83 5.29
C ILE A 237 8.43 18.57 4.22
N ALA A 238 8.34 17.98 3.03
CA ALA A 238 7.50 18.47 1.95
C ALA A 238 6.16 17.74 1.92
N LEU A 239 5.07 18.51 1.91
CA LEU A 239 3.70 17.98 1.91
C LEU A 239 3.01 18.28 0.58
N LEU A 240 2.50 17.23 -0.08
CA LEU A 240 1.76 17.30 -1.35
C LEU A 240 2.53 18.04 -2.48
N SER A 241 3.86 18.03 -2.44
CA SER A 241 4.72 18.79 -3.36
C SER A 241 4.77 18.21 -4.77
N ALA A 242 4.35 16.96 -4.94
CA ALA A 242 4.30 16.23 -6.20
C ALA A 242 2.95 15.52 -6.39
N LEU A 243 1.86 16.08 -5.84
CA LEU A 243 0.51 15.50 -5.95
C LEU A 243 0.04 15.45 -7.41
N PRO A 244 -0.24 14.26 -7.97
CA PRO A 244 -0.78 14.14 -9.33
C PRO A 244 -2.14 14.83 -9.52
N LYS A 245 -2.42 15.29 -10.74
CA LYS A 245 -3.63 16.05 -11.07
C LYS A 245 -4.92 15.23 -10.91
N GLU A 246 -4.80 13.91 -10.98
CA GLU A 246 -5.84 12.89 -10.84
C GLU A 246 -6.33 12.77 -9.39
N PHE A 247 -5.51 13.13 -8.40
CA PHE A 247 -5.81 12.94 -6.98
C PHE A 247 -6.43 14.21 -6.37
N HIS A 248 -7.68 14.46 -6.76
CA HIS A 248 -8.41 15.67 -6.38
C HIS A 248 -8.62 15.84 -4.86
N ALA A 249 -8.86 14.76 -4.13
CA ALA A 249 -9.10 14.79 -2.69
C ALA A 249 -8.62 13.48 -2.05
N GLY A 250 -8.31 13.55 -0.77
CA GLY A 250 -7.86 12.37 -0.03
C GLY A 250 -7.38 12.69 1.36
N ARG A 251 -6.94 11.63 2.04
CA ARG A 251 -6.38 11.69 3.37
C ARG A 251 -5.28 10.64 3.51
N TYR A 252 -4.16 11.02 4.09
CA TYR A 252 -3.05 10.12 4.40
C TYR A 252 -2.74 10.26 5.89
N VAL A 253 -2.96 9.21 6.66
CA VAL A 253 -2.83 9.23 8.13
C VAL A 253 -1.72 8.32 8.59
N HIS A 254 -1.23 8.59 9.80
CA HIS A 254 -0.20 7.81 10.46
C HIS A 254 1.14 7.77 9.68
N LEU A 255 1.40 8.74 8.81
CA LEU A 255 2.68 8.91 8.13
C LEU A 255 3.79 9.10 9.16
N GLN A 256 4.90 8.38 9.04
CA GLN A 256 6.02 8.47 9.99
C GLN A 256 7.25 9.13 9.39
N SER A 257 7.83 10.11 10.07
CA SER A 257 9.14 10.68 9.70
C SER A 257 10.30 9.88 10.31
N SER A 258 11.51 10.13 9.81
CA SER A 258 12.75 9.56 10.38
C SER A 258 13.00 9.99 11.82
N PHE A 259 12.45 11.13 12.24
CA PHE A 259 12.54 11.67 13.62
C PHE A 259 11.40 11.18 14.54
N GLY A 260 10.60 10.20 14.11
CA GLY A 260 9.51 9.63 14.89
C GLY A 260 8.21 10.44 14.89
N ASP A 261 8.18 11.59 14.21
CA ASP A 261 6.95 12.40 14.10
C ASP A 261 5.89 11.67 13.29
N GLN A 262 4.63 11.77 13.74
CA GLN A 262 3.47 11.25 13.03
C GLN A 262 2.66 12.37 12.35
N PHE A 263 2.31 12.18 11.08
CA PHE A 263 1.52 13.11 10.28
C PHE A 263 0.17 12.52 9.85
N ASP A 264 -0.87 13.35 9.94
CA ASP A 264 -2.15 13.15 9.27
C ASP A 264 -2.40 14.31 8.32
N ILE A 265 -2.52 14.05 7.03
CA ILE A 265 -2.71 15.04 5.97
C ILE A 265 -4.10 14.85 5.35
N GLU A 266 -4.85 15.92 5.17
CA GLU A 266 -6.13 15.95 4.45
C GLU A 266 -6.08 17.03 3.37
N TRP A 267 -6.52 16.69 2.15
CA TRP A 267 -6.59 17.63 1.03
C TRP A 267 -7.89 17.48 0.25
N SER A 268 -8.30 18.57 -0.40
CA SER A 268 -9.41 18.57 -1.36
C SER A 268 -9.20 19.67 -2.39
N LYS A 269 -9.74 19.47 -3.60
CA LYS A 269 -9.46 20.34 -4.74
C LYS A 269 -7.96 20.49 -5.00
N LYS A 270 -7.18 19.43 -4.73
CA LYS A 270 -5.71 19.37 -4.85
C LYS A 270 -4.96 20.31 -3.91
N GLU A 271 -5.64 20.89 -2.92
CA GLU A 271 -5.07 21.80 -1.95
C GLU A 271 -5.11 21.19 -0.55
N ILE A 272 -4.03 21.38 0.20
CA ILE A 272 -3.97 20.98 1.60
C ILE A 272 -5.05 21.71 2.41
N LYS A 273 -5.78 20.98 3.24
CA LYS A 273 -6.86 21.53 4.08
C LYS A 273 -6.53 21.42 5.55
N LYS A 274 -5.90 20.33 5.96
CA LYS A 274 -5.55 20.08 7.35
C LYS A 274 -4.30 19.21 7.44
N VAL A 275 -3.43 19.54 8.39
CA VAL A 275 -2.34 18.67 8.83
C VAL A 275 -2.42 18.53 10.35
N VAL A 276 -2.23 17.32 10.87
CA VAL A 276 -2.00 17.09 12.30
C VAL A 276 -0.62 16.48 12.45
N ILE A 277 0.18 17.04 13.33
CA ILE A 277 1.54 16.57 13.63
C ILE A 277 1.55 16.13 15.08
N THR A 278 2.02 14.91 15.34
CA THR A 278 2.34 14.44 16.70
C THR A 278 3.85 14.22 16.73
N PRO A 279 4.62 15.17 17.29
CA PRO A 279 6.08 15.09 17.26
C PRO A 279 6.61 13.91 18.07
N GLY A 280 7.60 13.22 17.52
CA GLY A 280 8.37 12.18 18.21
C GLY A 280 9.63 12.70 18.88
N SER A 281 10.02 13.95 18.60
CA SER A 281 11.14 14.63 19.25
C SER A 281 10.90 16.15 19.32
N THR A 282 11.60 16.82 20.25
CA THR A 282 11.57 18.28 20.39
C THR A 282 12.59 18.90 19.45
N ARG A 283 12.13 19.70 18.49
CA ARG A 283 12.96 20.32 17.44
C ARG A 283 12.19 21.40 16.69
N ASP A 284 12.89 22.20 15.90
CA ASP A 284 12.23 23.01 14.87
C ASP A 284 12.02 22.19 13.59
N LEU A 285 10.85 22.35 12.98
CA LEU A 285 10.48 21.71 11.72
C LEU A 285 10.11 22.76 10.68
N LEU A 286 10.84 22.79 9.57
CA LEU A 286 10.44 23.56 8.40
C LEU A 286 9.58 22.69 7.46
N LEU A 287 8.40 23.21 7.11
CA LEU A 287 7.49 22.57 6.15
C LEU A 287 7.65 23.20 4.76
N SER A 288 7.91 22.36 3.76
CA SER A 288 7.80 22.75 2.36
C SER A 288 6.38 22.48 1.86
N LEU A 289 5.59 23.55 1.76
CA LEU A 289 4.19 23.50 1.32
C LEU A 289 4.05 23.82 -0.17
N GLN A 290 2.87 23.57 -0.73
CA GLN A 290 2.54 23.91 -2.13
C GLN A 290 2.79 25.41 -2.40
N ARG A 291 3.39 25.74 -3.55
CA ARG A 291 3.90 27.11 -3.88
C ARG A 291 2.92 28.24 -3.63
N GLY A 292 1.62 28.01 -3.85
CA GLY A 292 0.59 29.02 -3.65
C GLY A 292 0.40 29.42 -2.19
N ILE A 293 0.71 28.56 -1.22
CA ILE A 293 0.42 28.82 0.19
C ILE A 293 1.37 29.88 0.75
N ARG A 294 0.82 30.92 1.37
CA ARG A 294 1.56 32.03 2.02
C ARG A 294 1.58 31.92 3.54
N SER A 295 0.47 31.47 4.12
CA SER A 295 0.34 31.34 5.57
C SER A 295 -0.65 30.24 5.94
N PHE A 296 -0.60 29.81 7.19
CA PHE A 296 -1.54 28.86 7.77
C PHE A 296 -1.72 29.14 9.25
N ARG A 297 -2.72 28.51 9.85
CA ARG A 297 -3.01 28.62 11.27
C ARG A 297 -2.51 27.41 12.02
N VAL A 298 -1.81 27.63 13.14
CA VAL A 298 -1.30 26.59 14.04
C VAL A 298 -2.10 26.61 15.34
N ARG A 299 -2.44 25.42 15.86
CA ARG A 299 -3.14 25.23 17.13
C ARG A 299 -2.55 24.07 17.90
N LYS A 300 -2.53 24.14 19.23
CA LYS A 300 -2.15 23.02 20.12
C LYS A 300 -3.35 22.15 20.50
N SER A 301 -4.56 22.68 20.34
CA SER A 301 -5.79 21.91 20.50
C SER A 301 -6.87 22.25 19.46
N PRO A 302 -7.81 21.33 19.16
CA PRO A 302 -8.89 21.58 18.20
C PRO A 302 -9.83 22.73 18.55
N ARG A 303 -9.91 23.09 19.84
CA ARG A 303 -10.81 24.14 20.37
C ARG A 303 -10.15 25.51 20.46
N GLN A 304 -8.82 25.59 20.38
CA GLN A 304 -8.11 26.88 20.44
C GLN A 304 -8.31 27.70 19.16
N LYS A 305 -8.22 29.03 19.29
CA LYS A 305 -8.29 29.97 18.18
C LYS A 305 -7.13 29.76 17.20
N GLY A 306 -5.92 29.56 17.72
CA GLY A 306 -4.69 29.40 16.95
C GLY A 306 -4.03 30.70 16.56
N GLU A 307 -2.78 30.60 16.15
CA GLU A 307 -1.94 31.69 15.66
C GLU A 307 -1.68 31.51 14.16
N ARG A 308 -1.55 32.60 13.43
CA ARG A 308 -1.22 32.57 12.01
C ARG A 308 0.28 32.71 11.83
N VAL A 309 0.87 31.79 11.09
CA VAL A 309 2.30 31.74 10.81
C VAL A 309 2.55 31.81 9.31
N SER A 310 3.67 32.42 8.92
CA SER A 310 4.11 32.44 7.53
C SER A 310 4.53 31.03 7.10
N ARG A 311 4.43 30.73 5.79
CA ARG A 311 4.87 29.45 5.22
C ARG A 311 6.31 29.11 5.63
N ASP A 312 7.18 30.11 5.58
CA ASP A 312 8.63 29.92 5.72
C ASP A 312 9.10 29.98 7.19
N THR A 313 8.16 30.11 8.15
CA THR A 313 8.47 30.09 9.58
C THR A 313 8.60 28.65 10.08
N PRO A 314 9.75 28.26 10.69
CA PRO A 314 9.89 26.97 11.33
C PRO A 314 8.87 26.77 12.46
N LEU A 315 8.34 25.55 12.57
CA LEU A 315 7.43 25.16 13.64
C LEU A 315 8.23 24.56 14.79
N SER A 316 8.16 25.18 15.96
CA SER A 316 8.75 24.59 17.17
C SER A 316 7.89 23.43 17.66
N LEU A 317 8.40 22.22 17.45
CA LEU A 317 7.80 20.97 17.89
C LEU A 317 8.25 20.66 19.32
N ARG A 318 7.30 20.17 20.13
CA ARG A 318 7.58 19.57 21.42
C ARG A 318 7.10 18.13 21.38
N GLU A 319 7.95 17.22 21.85
CA GLU A 319 7.65 15.78 21.85
C GLU A 319 6.29 15.50 22.50
N GLY A 320 5.47 14.70 21.82
CA GLY A 320 4.11 14.34 22.26
C GLY A 320 3.05 15.44 22.14
N GLU A 321 3.43 16.71 21.95
CA GLU A 321 2.47 17.83 21.85
C GLU A 321 1.89 17.93 20.43
N LYS A 322 0.60 17.64 20.28
CA LYS A 322 -0.07 17.69 18.97
C LYS A 322 -0.19 19.10 18.43
N LEU A 323 0.19 19.29 17.17
CA LEU A 323 -0.06 20.51 16.41
C LEU A 323 -1.13 20.26 15.34
N TYR A 324 -2.05 21.20 15.21
CA TYR A 324 -3.09 21.21 14.18
C TYR A 324 -2.89 22.41 13.28
N LEU A 325 -2.62 22.14 12.00
CA LEU A 325 -2.46 23.14 10.96
C LEU A 325 -3.70 23.14 10.07
N ASP A 326 -4.29 24.32 9.87
CA ASP A 326 -5.43 24.51 8.96
C ASP A 326 -5.51 25.95 8.45
N ARG A 327 -6.59 26.29 7.73
CA ARG A 327 -6.82 27.63 7.15
C ARG A 327 -5.61 28.14 6.35
N PHE A 328 -5.05 27.25 5.53
CA PHE A 328 -4.03 27.57 4.53
C PHE A 328 -4.56 28.65 3.58
N GLN A 329 -3.79 29.71 3.40
CA GLN A 329 -4.10 30.84 2.52
C GLN A 329 -3.14 30.86 1.35
N HIS A 330 -3.67 31.10 0.16
CA HIS A 330 -2.92 31.23 -1.10
C HIS A 330 -2.72 32.70 -1.49
#